data_AF-A0AAN9AI59-F1
#
_entry.id   AF-A0AAN9AI59-F1
#
_cell.length_a   1.000
_cell.length_b   1.000
_cell.length_c   1.000
_cell.angle_alpha   90.00
_cell.angle_beta   90.00
_cell.angle_gamma   90.00
#
_symmetry.space_group_name_H-M   'P 1'
#
loop_
_entity.id
_entity.type
_entity.pdbx_description
1 polymer ?
#
loop_
_entity_poly.entity_id
_entity_poly.type
_entity_poly.pdbx_seq_one_letter_code
_entity_poly.pdbx_strand_id
1 'polypeptide(L)'
;MRTPHRAQPSVTTQDSSNLKVHKHSPIEPTSPSPPPCDYSTVAPATSTPGVSYLPDGTAPNHLYPDIPEEGCWLITENCKDHPQANGTHKDDLGTQNGTEEGCLARAAQQWKWCGETDSAKATAIYGPTGAMTFAARGCYFADYGCRPAVAGRIIHDYFSERAENGTVNEKNCLGRAARQWRHCGSPADRPITSIFGSTGAKRTAGAGCWVKVRSCPAHCDLEGYFFDAWGATNRETGTVEEECFDRARYYWTHCGSHSNAPVTAYFRPHATSHTVP
;
A
#
# COMPACT_ATOMS: atom_id res chain seq x y z
N MET A 1 13.45 -1.65 68.49
CA MET A 1 12.91 -0.33 68.87
C MET A 1 14.04 0.69 68.90
N ARG A 2 14.17 1.49 67.84
CA ARG A 2 14.89 2.78 67.71
C ARG A 2 14.88 3.14 66.22
N THR A 3 14.06 4.12 65.86
CA THR A 3 13.93 4.66 64.51
C THR A 3 14.82 5.90 64.39
N PRO A 4 15.66 6.07 63.36
CA PRO A 4 16.38 7.32 63.17
C PRO A 4 15.56 8.33 62.36
N HIS A 5 15.52 9.55 62.87
CA HIS A 5 14.95 10.76 62.26
C HIS A 5 15.64 11.11 60.94
N ARG A 6 14.85 11.39 59.90
CA ARG A 6 15.32 12.02 58.64
C ARG A 6 14.92 13.49 58.66
N ALA A 7 15.91 14.36 58.51
CA ALA A 7 15.77 15.81 58.44
C ALA A 7 15.13 16.26 57.12
N GLN A 8 14.26 17.27 57.18
CA GLN A 8 13.71 17.98 56.03
C GLN A 8 14.67 19.10 55.58
N PRO A 9 14.89 19.30 54.28
CA PRO A 9 15.57 20.48 53.78
C PRO A 9 14.59 21.65 53.56
N SER A 10 15.06 22.83 53.96
CA SER A 10 14.42 24.13 53.90
C SER A 10 14.14 24.59 52.47
N VAL A 11 12.95 25.16 52.26
CA VAL A 11 12.54 25.85 51.02
C VAL A 11 13.07 27.28 51.07
N THR A 12 14.00 27.60 50.18
CA THR A 12 14.45 28.98 49.93
C THR A 12 13.63 29.55 48.77
N THR A 13 12.81 30.54 49.06
CA THR A 13 12.16 31.44 48.10
C THR A 13 13.22 32.28 47.38
N GLN A 14 13.23 32.24 46.04
CA GLN A 14 13.99 33.18 45.22
C GLN A 14 13.09 33.89 44.21
N ASP A 15 13.09 35.20 44.40
CA ASP A 15 12.77 36.35 43.56
C ASP A 15 12.16 36.19 42.16
N SER A 16 11.04 36.91 42.04
CA SER A 16 10.47 37.39 40.80
C SER A 16 11.36 38.48 40.17
N SER A 17 11.76 38.32 38.91
CA SER A 17 12.41 39.38 38.15
C SER A 17 12.19 39.20 36.64
N ASN A 18 11.41 40.13 36.07
CA ASN A 18 11.48 40.63 34.68
C ASN A 18 11.22 39.66 33.51
N LEU A 19 9.94 39.46 33.18
CA LEU A 19 9.54 39.07 31.82
C LEU A 19 9.32 40.35 30.98
N LYS A 20 10.31 40.71 30.15
CA LYS A 20 10.14 41.70 29.07
C LYS A 20 9.25 41.09 27.99
N VAL A 21 8.05 41.63 27.81
CA VAL A 21 7.17 41.32 26.68
C VAL A 21 7.76 41.99 25.43
N HIS A 22 8.43 41.22 24.58
CA HIS A 22 8.73 41.64 23.21
C HIS A 22 7.46 41.51 22.37
N LYS A 23 6.89 42.66 21.97
CA LYS A 23 5.91 42.75 20.89
C LYS A 23 6.58 42.25 19.60
N HIS A 24 6.16 41.09 19.09
CA HIS A 24 6.46 40.70 17.72
C HIS A 24 5.47 41.39 16.76
N SER A 25 6.01 42.13 15.80
CA SER A 25 5.26 42.61 14.64
C SER A 25 4.81 41.41 13.78
N PRO A 26 3.68 41.51 13.06
CA PRO A 26 3.27 40.47 12.12
C PRO A 26 4.29 40.40 10.98
N ILE A 27 4.93 39.25 10.81
CA ILE A 27 5.71 38.94 9.61
C ILE A 27 4.71 38.38 8.59
N GLU A 28 4.43 39.14 7.53
CA GLU A 28 3.77 38.61 6.35
C GLU A 28 4.66 37.55 5.70
N PRO A 29 4.16 36.31 5.48
CA PRO A 29 4.93 35.29 4.80
C PRO A 29 4.91 35.58 3.29
N THR A 30 5.90 36.33 2.79
CA THR A 30 6.29 36.28 1.38
C THR A 30 7.12 35.02 1.17
N SER A 31 6.44 33.88 1.00
CA SER A 31 7.12 32.65 0.60
C SER A 31 7.43 32.72 -0.90
N PRO A 32 8.70 32.64 -1.34
CA PRO A 32 9.02 32.49 -2.75
C PRO A 32 8.44 31.16 -3.26
N SER A 33 7.92 31.19 -4.49
CA SER A 33 7.44 29.99 -5.19
C SER A 33 8.56 28.95 -5.20
N PRO A 34 8.28 27.69 -4.81
CA PRO A 34 9.30 26.66 -4.81
C PRO A 34 9.83 26.45 -6.24
N PRO A 35 11.14 26.19 -6.41
CA PRO A 35 11.70 25.88 -7.72
C PRO A 35 11.05 24.60 -8.27
N PRO A 36 10.91 24.48 -9.60
CA PRO A 36 10.39 23.26 -10.22
C PRO A 36 11.25 22.06 -9.83
N CYS A 37 10.60 20.96 -9.46
CA CYS A 37 11.26 19.74 -9.03
C CYS A 37 12.19 19.22 -10.15
N ASP A 38 13.49 19.18 -9.87
CA ASP A 38 14.48 18.43 -10.65
C ASP A 38 14.42 16.96 -10.20
N TYR A 39 13.93 16.09 -11.08
CA TYR A 39 13.67 14.67 -10.81
C TYR A 39 14.91 13.77 -10.98
N SER A 40 16.11 14.32 -11.01
CA SER A 40 17.33 13.53 -11.12
C SER A 40 17.78 12.94 -9.77
N THR A 41 17.21 11.80 -9.36
CA THR A 41 17.93 10.72 -8.63
C THR A 41 17.07 9.47 -8.47
N VAL A 42 17.73 8.32 -8.64
CA VAL A 42 17.24 6.93 -8.66
C VAL A 42 15.97 6.77 -9.48
N ALA A 43 16.14 6.35 -10.74
CA ALA A 43 15.01 6.06 -11.59
C ALA A 43 14.04 5.12 -10.84
N PRO A 44 12.72 5.43 -10.81
CA PRO A 44 11.74 4.45 -10.38
C PRO A 44 12.00 3.17 -11.17
N ALA A 45 11.64 2.00 -10.62
CA ALA A 45 11.75 0.72 -11.31
C ALA A 45 11.46 0.89 -12.82
N THR A 46 12.51 0.89 -13.64
CA THR A 46 12.42 1.29 -15.07
C THR A 46 11.80 0.17 -15.90
N SER A 47 11.78 -1.03 -15.34
CA SER A 47 11.02 -2.16 -15.85
C SER A 47 9.58 -2.02 -15.37
N THR A 48 8.75 -1.35 -16.18
CA THR A 48 7.32 -1.64 -16.19
C THR A 48 7.18 -3.11 -16.63
N PRO A 49 6.66 -4.02 -15.79
CA PRO A 49 6.53 -5.42 -16.17
C PRO A 49 5.68 -5.55 -17.42
N GLY A 50 6.14 -6.32 -18.41
CA GLY A 50 5.45 -6.49 -19.70
C GLY A 50 4.10 -7.22 -19.62
N VAL A 51 3.70 -7.71 -18.44
CA VAL A 51 2.44 -8.41 -18.20
C VAL A 51 2.02 -8.27 -16.72
N SER A 52 0.99 -7.45 -16.51
CA SER A 52 0.07 -7.30 -15.36
C SER A 52 0.56 -7.25 -13.89
N TYR A 53 0.18 -6.09 -13.34
CA TYR A 53 -0.21 -5.73 -11.98
C TYR A 53 0.82 -5.67 -10.86
N LEU A 54 1.29 -4.45 -10.54
CA LEU A 54 1.54 -4.05 -9.15
C LEU A 54 0.18 -3.82 -8.46
N PRO A 55 -0.12 -4.40 -7.28
CA PRO A 55 -1.45 -4.37 -6.64
C PRO A 55 -1.91 -2.99 -6.13
N ASP A 56 -1.19 -1.94 -6.46
CA ASP A 56 -1.34 -0.58 -5.95
C ASP A 56 -1.89 0.40 -7.02
N GLY A 57 -2.18 -0.09 -8.23
CA GLY A 57 -2.81 0.70 -9.29
C GLY A 57 -1.84 1.35 -10.30
N THR A 58 -0.52 1.09 -10.24
CA THR A 58 0.45 1.87 -11.04
C THR A 58 0.63 1.44 -12.50
N ALA A 59 -0.09 0.43 -13.01
CA ALA A 59 0.00 0.07 -14.43
C ALA A 59 -1.31 -0.53 -14.98
N PRO A 60 -1.72 -0.16 -16.21
CA PRO A 60 -2.86 -0.74 -16.89
C PRO A 60 -2.64 -2.23 -17.18
N ASN A 61 -3.73 -3.00 -17.14
CA ASN A 61 -3.69 -4.45 -17.21
C ASN A 61 -3.64 -4.96 -18.65
N HIS A 62 -2.45 -5.33 -19.14
CA HIS A 62 -2.32 -5.97 -20.46
C HIS A 62 -2.64 -7.47 -20.48
N LEU A 63 -2.89 -8.13 -19.33
CA LEU A 63 -3.31 -9.54 -19.33
C LEU A 63 -4.75 -9.72 -19.84
N TYR A 64 -5.57 -8.69 -19.71
CA TYR A 64 -6.97 -8.71 -20.16
C TYR A 64 -7.21 -7.51 -21.07
N PRO A 65 -6.67 -7.54 -22.31
CA PRO A 65 -6.70 -6.40 -23.23
C PRO A 65 -8.11 -5.96 -23.65
N ASP A 66 -9.11 -6.82 -23.44
CA ASP A 66 -10.51 -6.58 -23.80
C ASP A 66 -11.33 -5.94 -22.66
N ILE A 67 -10.73 -5.62 -21.51
CA ILE A 67 -11.43 -4.96 -20.40
C ILE A 67 -11.53 -3.46 -20.66
N PRO A 68 -12.74 -2.89 -20.74
CA PRO A 68 -12.91 -1.45 -20.89
C PRO A 68 -12.30 -0.62 -19.75
N GLU A 69 -11.88 0.60 -20.08
CA GLU A 69 -11.28 1.56 -19.14
C GLU A 69 -12.29 2.11 -18.11
N GLU A 70 -13.57 1.75 -18.19
CA GLU A 70 -14.61 2.22 -17.27
C GLU A 70 -15.20 1.10 -16.42
N GLY A 71 -15.40 1.40 -15.14
CA GLY A 71 -16.16 0.59 -14.19
C GLY A 71 -15.36 -0.54 -13.52
N CYS A 72 -16.09 -1.44 -12.87
CA CYS A 72 -15.53 -2.64 -12.25
C CYS A 72 -15.91 -3.88 -13.05
N TRP A 73 -14.97 -4.78 -13.25
CA TRP A 73 -15.12 -6.00 -14.04
C TRP A 73 -14.77 -7.22 -13.22
N LEU A 74 -15.55 -8.28 -13.36
CA LEU A 74 -15.32 -9.57 -12.73
C LEU A 74 -15.07 -10.62 -13.80
N ILE A 75 -14.07 -11.46 -13.56
CA ILE A 75 -13.79 -12.67 -14.35
C ILE A 75 -13.96 -13.84 -13.40
N THR A 76 -14.94 -14.70 -13.66
CA THR A 76 -15.24 -15.83 -12.79
C THR A 76 -14.98 -17.15 -13.51
N GLU A 77 -14.28 -18.06 -12.83
CA GLU A 77 -13.98 -19.40 -13.30
C GLU A 77 -14.64 -20.43 -12.37
N ASN A 78 -15.29 -21.44 -12.94
CA ASN A 78 -15.87 -22.59 -12.24
C ASN A 78 -16.85 -22.24 -11.10
N CYS A 79 -17.71 -21.23 -11.32
CA CYS A 79 -18.80 -20.87 -10.43
C CYS A 79 -19.89 -21.95 -10.43
N LYS A 80 -19.82 -22.88 -9.47
CA LYS A 80 -20.71 -24.04 -9.43
C LYS A 80 -22.15 -23.66 -9.09
N ASP A 81 -22.33 -22.77 -8.12
CA ASP A 81 -23.64 -22.40 -7.60
C ASP A 81 -24.39 -21.45 -8.57
N HIS A 82 -23.62 -20.73 -9.40
CA HIS A 82 -24.14 -19.80 -10.40
C HIS A 82 -23.36 -19.90 -11.73
N PRO A 83 -23.54 -20.98 -12.52
CA PRO A 83 -22.76 -21.22 -13.74
C PRO A 83 -22.86 -20.12 -14.79
N GLN A 84 -23.95 -19.36 -14.79
CA GLN A 84 -24.17 -18.21 -15.67
C GLN A 84 -23.22 -17.02 -15.41
N ALA A 85 -22.57 -16.99 -14.25
CA ALA A 85 -21.62 -15.93 -13.91
C ALA A 85 -20.20 -16.22 -14.39
N ASN A 86 -19.94 -17.41 -14.95
CA ASN A 86 -18.65 -17.75 -15.53
C ASN A 86 -18.33 -16.85 -16.72
N GLY A 87 -17.06 -16.50 -16.86
CA GLY A 87 -16.56 -15.56 -17.86
C GLY A 87 -16.44 -14.14 -17.31
N THR A 88 -16.32 -13.18 -18.22
CA THR A 88 -16.07 -11.77 -17.93
C THR A 88 -17.36 -10.97 -17.97
N HIS A 89 -17.64 -10.20 -16.91
CA HIS A 89 -18.82 -9.33 -16.84
C HIS A 89 -18.52 -8.05 -16.07
N LYS A 90 -19.28 -6.99 -16.36
CA LYS A 90 -19.24 -5.76 -15.59
C LYS A 90 -19.98 -5.98 -14.27
N ASP A 91 -19.38 -5.55 -13.16
CA ASP A 91 -19.99 -5.59 -11.83
C ASP A 91 -20.59 -4.23 -11.51
N ASP A 92 -21.91 -4.14 -11.64
CA ASP A 92 -22.63 -2.88 -11.42
C ASP A 92 -22.50 -2.37 -9.98
N LEU A 93 -22.44 -3.27 -9.00
CA LEU A 93 -22.26 -2.91 -7.59
C LEU A 93 -20.89 -2.27 -7.33
N GLY A 94 -19.82 -2.89 -7.83
CA GLY A 94 -18.46 -2.34 -7.76
C GLY A 94 -18.32 -1.04 -8.56
N THR A 95 -19.02 -0.94 -9.69
CA THR A 95 -19.07 0.28 -10.50
C THR A 95 -19.78 1.43 -9.77
N GLN A 96 -20.91 1.16 -9.09
CA GLN A 96 -21.66 2.17 -8.32
C GLN A 96 -20.86 2.72 -7.14
N ASN A 97 -20.03 1.89 -6.51
CA ASN A 97 -19.13 2.34 -5.44
C ASN A 97 -17.94 3.16 -5.97
N GLY A 98 -17.69 3.15 -7.28
CA GLY A 98 -16.81 4.07 -8.01
C GLY A 98 -15.35 4.12 -7.57
N THR A 99 -14.91 3.24 -6.68
CA THR A 99 -13.57 3.25 -6.11
C THR A 99 -12.83 1.97 -6.47
N GLU A 100 -11.54 2.11 -6.72
CA GLU A 100 -10.66 0.97 -6.95
C GLU A 100 -10.76 -0.06 -5.83
N GLU A 101 -10.67 0.39 -4.57
CA GLU A 101 -10.77 -0.48 -3.39
C GLU A 101 -12.12 -1.23 -3.34
N GLY A 102 -13.22 -0.52 -3.59
CA GLY A 102 -14.55 -1.11 -3.64
C GLY A 102 -14.67 -2.17 -4.74
N CYS A 103 -14.09 -1.91 -5.92
CA CYS A 103 -14.06 -2.89 -7.00
C CYS A 103 -13.24 -4.13 -6.63
N LEU A 104 -12.03 -3.96 -6.12
CA LEU A 104 -11.14 -5.07 -5.79
C LEU A 104 -11.71 -5.98 -4.69
N ALA A 105 -12.45 -5.42 -3.74
CA ALA A 105 -13.15 -6.21 -2.72
C ALA A 105 -14.20 -7.17 -3.29
N ARG A 106 -14.67 -6.95 -4.53
CA ARG A 106 -15.68 -7.79 -5.18
C ARG A 106 -15.16 -9.15 -5.58
N ALA A 107 -13.86 -9.32 -5.83
CA ALA A 107 -13.28 -10.62 -6.15
C ALA A 107 -13.63 -11.67 -5.07
N ALA A 108 -13.40 -11.34 -3.80
CA ALA A 108 -13.72 -12.23 -2.69
C ALA A 108 -15.22 -12.47 -2.57
N GLN A 109 -16.04 -11.44 -2.69
CA GLN A 109 -17.50 -11.57 -2.61
C GLN A 109 -18.03 -12.49 -3.71
N GLN A 110 -17.51 -12.35 -4.93
CA GLN A 110 -17.84 -13.18 -6.07
C GLN A 110 -17.41 -14.63 -5.88
N TRP A 111 -16.19 -14.88 -5.41
CA TRP A 111 -15.71 -16.24 -5.13
C TRP A 111 -16.54 -16.95 -4.05
N LYS A 112 -16.95 -16.22 -3.01
CA LYS A 112 -17.85 -16.74 -1.96
C LYS A 112 -19.24 -17.05 -2.49
N TRP A 113 -19.79 -16.15 -3.29
CA TRP A 113 -21.08 -16.36 -3.95
C TRP A 113 -21.05 -17.58 -4.89
N CYS A 114 -19.89 -17.90 -5.46
CA CYS A 114 -19.66 -19.10 -6.29
C CYS A 114 -19.44 -20.41 -5.52
N GLY A 115 -19.51 -20.39 -4.18
CA GLY A 115 -19.46 -21.59 -3.33
C GLY A 115 -18.08 -21.97 -2.79
N GLU A 116 -17.08 -21.09 -2.86
CA GLU A 116 -15.75 -21.25 -2.22
C GLU A 116 -15.00 -22.57 -2.54
N THR A 117 -15.14 -23.10 -3.75
CA THR A 117 -14.48 -24.36 -4.14
C THR A 117 -13.00 -24.18 -4.52
N ASP A 118 -12.21 -25.25 -4.43
CA ASP A 118 -10.78 -25.27 -4.82
C ASP A 118 -10.57 -24.94 -6.30
N SER A 119 -11.55 -25.27 -7.15
CA SER A 119 -11.53 -24.95 -8.58
C SER A 119 -12.08 -23.56 -8.92
N ALA A 120 -12.84 -22.95 -8.01
CA ALA A 120 -13.45 -21.65 -8.26
C ALA A 120 -12.44 -20.53 -8.07
N LYS A 121 -12.46 -19.56 -8.99
CA LYS A 121 -11.68 -18.33 -8.89
C LYS A 121 -12.53 -17.15 -9.34
N ALA A 122 -12.33 -16.01 -8.72
CA ALA A 122 -12.91 -14.76 -9.19
C ALA A 122 -11.84 -13.68 -9.18
N THR A 123 -11.66 -13.01 -10.31
CA THR A 123 -10.76 -11.87 -10.47
C THR A 123 -11.59 -10.61 -10.59
N ALA A 124 -11.26 -9.56 -9.85
CA ALA A 124 -11.82 -8.23 -10.04
C ALA A 124 -10.80 -7.33 -10.74
N ILE A 125 -11.25 -6.50 -11.66
CA ILE A 125 -10.46 -5.55 -12.44
C ILE A 125 -11.16 -4.18 -12.43
N TYR A 126 -10.50 -3.15 -11.94
CA TYR A 126 -10.97 -1.76 -11.97
C TYR A 126 -10.51 -1.13 -13.29
N GLY A 127 -11.43 -0.91 -14.22
CA GLY A 127 -11.15 -0.41 -15.56
C GLY A 127 -10.24 0.83 -15.60
N PRO A 128 -10.49 1.89 -14.78
CA PRO A 128 -9.76 3.15 -14.92
C PRO A 128 -8.25 3.07 -14.69
N THR A 129 -7.79 2.14 -13.85
CA THR A 129 -6.36 1.92 -13.56
C THR A 129 -5.87 0.55 -14.00
N GLY A 130 -6.78 -0.32 -14.44
CA GLY A 130 -6.56 -1.76 -14.61
C GLY A 130 -6.48 -2.54 -13.30
N ALA A 131 -6.70 -1.94 -12.12
CA ALA A 131 -6.46 -2.58 -10.81
C ALA A 131 -7.04 -3.95 -10.70
N MET A 132 -6.22 -4.96 -10.41
CA MET A 132 -6.75 -6.29 -10.19
C MET A 132 -6.35 -6.95 -8.88
N THR A 133 -7.25 -7.81 -8.43
CA THR A 133 -7.00 -8.83 -7.41
C THR A 133 -7.82 -10.05 -7.79
N PHE A 134 -7.52 -11.19 -7.17
CA PHE A 134 -8.36 -12.36 -7.31
C PHE A 134 -8.60 -13.01 -5.96
N ALA A 135 -9.64 -13.81 -5.93
CA ALA A 135 -10.02 -14.65 -4.83
C ALA A 135 -10.11 -16.10 -5.28
N ALA A 136 -9.61 -16.98 -4.43
CA ALA A 136 -9.52 -18.40 -4.62
C ALA A 136 -9.21 -19.05 -3.26
N ARG A 137 -9.24 -20.37 -3.16
CA ARG A 137 -8.75 -21.03 -1.95
C ARG A 137 -7.22 -21.05 -1.95
N GLY A 138 -6.61 -20.41 -0.96
CA GLY A 138 -5.18 -20.57 -0.70
C GLY A 138 -4.38 -19.29 -0.60
N CYS A 139 -3.06 -19.45 -0.58
CA CYS A 139 -2.10 -18.36 -0.60
C CYS A 139 -1.37 -18.30 -1.94
N TYR A 140 -1.17 -17.10 -2.48
CA TYR A 140 -0.58 -16.93 -3.80
C TYR A 140 0.47 -15.82 -3.82
N PHE A 141 1.34 -15.87 -4.83
CA PHE A 141 2.23 -14.79 -5.20
C PHE A 141 1.91 -14.24 -6.57
N ALA A 142 2.02 -12.93 -6.75
CA ALA A 142 2.44 -12.37 -8.03
C ALA A 142 3.98 -12.26 -8.03
N ASP A 143 4.64 -12.98 -8.93
CA ASP A 143 6.10 -13.05 -9.05
C ASP A 143 6.57 -12.21 -10.25
N TYR A 144 7.40 -11.19 -9.99
CA TYR A 144 7.81 -10.20 -10.98
C TYR A 144 9.22 -10.47 -11.52
N GLY A 145 9.58 -11.75 -11.65
CA GLY A 145 10.87 -12.15 -12.21
C GLY A 145 11.93 -12.46 -11.16
N CYS A 146 11.50 -12.88 -9.97
CA CYS A 146 12.35 -13.67 -9.08
C CYS A 146 12.75 -14.98 -9.76
N ARG A 147 11.79 -15.59 -10.45
CA ARG A 147 12.00 -16.76 -11.32
C ARG A 147 11.73 -16.34 -12.76
N PRO A 148 12.75 -16.21 -13.61
CA PRO A 148 12.59 -15.73 -14.98
C PRO A 148 11.52 -16.51 -15.78
N ALA A 149 11.41 -17.82 -15.55
CA ALA A 149 10.44 -18.68 -16.25
C ALA A 149 8.96 -18.40 -15.92
N VAL A 150 8.68 -17.68 -14.83
CA VAL A 150 7.32 -17.40 -14.35
C VAL A 150 7.12 -15.93 -14.01
N ALA A 151 7.98 -15.05 -14.53
CA ALA A 151 7.82 -13.61 -14.39
C ALA A 151 6.43 -13.18 -14.92
N GLY A 152 5.73 -12.33 -14.15
CA GLY A 152 4.40 -11.84 -14.49
C GLY A 152 3.28 -12.86 -14.29
N ARG A 153 3.52 -13.92 -13.50
CA ARG A 153 2.51 -14.95 -13.21
C ARG A 153 2.05 -14.90 -11.76
N ILE A 154 0.79 -15.30 -11.59
CA ILE A 154 0.22 -15.63 -10.30
C ILE A 154 0.50 -17.10 -10.00
N ILE A 155 1.10 -17.39 -8.86
CA ILE A 155 1.61 -18.71 -8.49
C ILE A 155 1.09 -19.08 -7.12
N HIS A 156 0.56 -20.29 -6.99
CA HIS A 156 0.13 -20.84 -5.71
C HIS A 156 1.33 -21.08 -4.78
N ASP A 157 1.33 -20.49 -3.60
CA ASP A 157 2.38 -20.64 -2.58
C ASP A 157 2.15 -21.86 -1.70
N TYR A 158 2.33 -23.06 -2.27
CA TYR A 158 2.21 -24.33 -1.53
C TYR A 158 3.12 -24.41 -0.29
N PHE A 159 4.22 -23.65 -0.26
CA PHE A 159 5.10 -23.64 0.91
C PHE A 159 4.41 -22.98 2.09
N SER A 160 3.87 -21.77 1.92
CA SER A 160 3.13 -21.07 2.97
C SER A 160 1.96 -21.91 3.48
N GLU A 161 1.26 -22.59 2.59
CA GLU A 161 0.15 -23.46 2.96
C GLU A 161 0.57 -24.63 3.84
N ARG A 162 1.61 -25.37 3.43
CA ARG A 162 2.04 -26.59 4.11
C ARG A 162 2.86 -26.32 5.36
N ALA A 163 3.73 -25.31 5.33
CA ALA A 163 4.69 -25.03 6.40
C ALA A 163 4.17 -23.99 7.39
N GLU A 164 3.31 -23.07 6.96
CA GLU A 164 2.88 -21.92 7.76
C GLU A 164 1.36 -21.79 7.86
N ASN A 165 0.59 -22.78 7.38
CA ASN A 165 -0.88 -22.76 7.39
C ASN A 165 -1.48 -21.53 6.65
N GLY A 166 -0.79 -21.05 5.62
CA GLY A 166 -1.14 -19.84 4.87
C GLY A 166 -2.46 -19.92 4.10
N THR A 167 -3.04 -21.11 3.92
CA THR A 167 -4.37 -21.30 3.31
C THR A 167 -5.49 -20.71 4.16
N VAL A 168 -5.34 -20.69 5.49
CA VAL A 168 -6.38 -20.23 6.42
C VAL A 168 -5.91 -19.09 7.34
N ASN A 169 -4.61 -18.83 7.37
CA ASN A 169 -4.03 -17.74 8.15
C ASN A 169 -3.56 -16.61 7.23
N GLU A 170 -4.39 -15.56 7.11
CA GLU A 170 -4.11 -14.38 6.30
C GLU A 170 -2.76 -13.75 6.64
N LYS A 171 -2.46 -13.59 7.93
CA LYS A 171 -1.19 -12.98 8.38
C LYS A 171 0.02 -13.77 7.89
N ASN A 172 -0.04 -15.10 7.96
CA ASN A 172 1.06 -15.96 7.50
C ASN A 172 1.21 -15.87 5.98
N CYS A 173 0.10 -15.93 5.24
CA CYS A 173 0.11 -15.75 3.79
C CYS A 173 0.71 -14.40 3.38
N LEU A 174 0.17 -13.29 3.91
CA LEU A 174 0.60 -11.95 3.54
C LEU A 174 2.05 -11.67 3.97
N GLY A 175 2.49 -12.24 5.09
CA GLY A 175 3.88 -12.11 5.56
C GLY A 175 4.93 -12.72 4.63
N ARG A 176 4.52 -13.56 3.67
CA ARG A 176 5.45 -14.21 2.74
C ARG A 176 6.07 -13.26 1.72
N ALA A 177 5.39 -12.18 1.34
CA ALA A 177 5.86 -11.25 0.32
C ALA A 177 7.30 -10.78 0.59
N ALA A 178 7.58 -10.29 1.81
CA ALA A 178 8.90 -9.79 2.18
C ALA A 178 9.96 -10.88 2.31
N ARG A 179 9.58 -12.10 2.72
CA ARG A 179 10.51 -13.24 2.76
C ARG A 179 10.87 -13.69 1.34
N GLN A 180 9.87 -13.76 0.46
CA GLN A 180 10.05 -14.14 -0.92
C GLN A 180 10.90 -13.10 -1.65
N TRP A 181 10.56 -11.81 -1.59
CA TRP A 181 11.35 -10.74 -2.22
C TRP A 181 12.83 -10.76 -1.77
N ARG A 182 13.11 -10.96 -0.48
CA ARG A 182 14.48 -11.12 0.03
C ARG A 182 15.17 -12.38 -0.50
N HIS A 183 14.45 -13.51 -0.54
CA HIS A 183 14.97 -14.74 -1.16
C HIS A 183 15.33 -14.54 -2.64
N CYS A 184 14.63 -13.64 -3.33
CA CYS A 184 14.89 -13.25 -4.71
C CYS A 184 16.05 -12.27 -4.88
N GLY A 185 16.79 -11.94 -3.81
CA GLY A 185 17.92 -11.01 -3.85
C GLY A 185 17.57 -9.55 -3.64
N SER A 186 16.33 -9.24 -3.21
CA SER A 186 15.85 -7.88 -2.96
C SER A 186 15.99 -6.92 -4.17
N PRO A 187 15.63 -7.34 -5.39
CA PRO A 187 15.75 -6.50 -6.57
C PRO A 187 14.90 -5.22 -6.43
N ALA A 188 15.47 -4.10 -6.85
CA ALA A 188 14.82 -2.80 -6.73
C ALA A 188 13.56 -2.69 -7.60
N ASP A 189 13.56 -3.40 -8.73
CA ASP A 189 12.58 -3.29 -9.80
C ASP A 189 11.62 -4.49 -9.89
N ARG A 190 11.77 -5.49 -9.01
CA ARG A 190 10.94 -6.70 -9.01
C ARG A 190 10.31 -6.91 -7.64
N PRO A 191 9.21 -6.21 -7.35
CA PRO A 191 8.46 -6.43 -6.12
C PRO A 191 7.92 -7.86 -6.07
N ILE A 192 7.36 -8.28 -4.94
CA ILE A 192 6.60 -9.53 -4.81
C ILE A 192 5.33 -9.22 -4.04
N THR A 193 4.20 -9.69 -4.54
CA THR A 193 2.92 -9.54 -3.85
C THR A 193 2.44 -10.87 -3.34
N SER A 194 2.13 -10.98 -2.06
CA SER A 194 1.34 -12.08 -1.52
C SER A 194 -0.14 -11.74 -1.52
N ILE A 195 -0.97 -12.70 -1.91
CA ILE A 195 -2.43 -12.58 -2.00
C ILE A 195 -3.06 -13.70 -1.19
N PHE A 196 -3.86 -13.33 -0.19
CA PHE A 196 -4.66 -14.28 0.58
C PHE A 196 -6.00 -14.49 -0.13
N GLY A 197 -6.14 -15.63 -0.80
CA GLY A 197 -7.22 -15.83 -1.76
C GLY A 197 -8.62 -15.75 -1.15
N SER A 198 -8.80 -16.12 0.12
CA SER A 198 -10.14 -16.12 0.73
C SER A 198 -10.75 -14.73 0.95
N THR A 199 -9.92 -13.70 1.04
CA THR A 199 -10.36 -12.30 1.21
C THR A 199 -9.93 -11.41 0.05
N GLY A 200 -9.04 -11.89 -0.82
CA GLY A 200 -8.38 -11.06 -1.83
C GLY A 200 -7.42 -10.03 -1.23
N ALA A 201 -7.17 -10.08 0.09
CA ALA A 201 -6.22 -9.22 0.77
C ALA A 201 -4.82 -9.45 0.20
N LYS A 202 -4.03 -8.38 0.16
CA LYS A 202 -2.73 -8.38 -0.51
C LYS A 202 -1.70 -7.60 0.27
N ARG A 203 -0.44 -7.99 0.10
CA ARG A 203 0.72 -7.33 0.69
C ARG A 203 1.88 -7.39 -0.28
N THR A 204 2.45 -6.23 -0.59
CA THR A 204 3.54 -6.10 -1.56
C THR A 204 4.84 -5.80 -0.84
N ALA A 205 5.86 -6.58 -1.14
CA ALA A 205 7.24 -6.31 -0.78
C ALA A 205 8.03 -5.85 -2.00
N GLY A 206 9.10 -5.10 -1.80
CA GLY A 206 9.84 -4.44 -2.87
C GLY A 206 10.81 -3.40 -2.30
N ALA A 207 11.53 -2.69 -3.17
CA ALA A 207 12.35 -1.59 -2.72
C ALA A 207 11.53 -0.32 -2.47
N GLY A 208 12.01 0.49 -1.52
CA GLY A 208 11.60 1.87 -1.41
C GLY A 208 10.47 2.17 -0.41
N CYS A 209 10.32 3.46 -0.15
CA CYS A 209 9.12 4.03 0.45
C CYS A 209 8.15 4.47 -0.64
N TRP A 210 6.91 4.03 -0.53
CA TRP A 210 5.86 4.44 -1.45
C TRP A 210 4.76 5.17 -0.70
N VAL A 211 4.21 6.21 -1.28
CA VAL A 211 3.21 7.06 -0.62
C VAL A 211 1.93 7.03 -1.44
N LYS A 212 0.80 6.81 -0.78
CA LYS A 212 -0.56 6.94 -1.33
C LYS A 212 -1.21 8.18 -0.74
N VAL A 213 -1.54 9.14 -1.59
CA VAL A 213 -2.34 10.31 -1.26
C VAL A 213 -3.68 10.17 -1.97
N ARG A 214 -4.76 10.01 -1.20
CA ARG A 214 -6.09 9.77 -1.77
C ARG A 214 -6.70 11.05 -2.35
N SER A 215 -6.50 12.15 -1.67
CA SER A 215 -6.91 13.48 -2.08
C SER A 215 -5.96 14.49 -1.48
N CYS A 216 -5.76 15.63 -2.14
CA CYS A 216 -4.88 16.67 -1.62
C CYS A 216 -5.48 18.05 -1.91
N PRO A 217 -6.40 18.55 -1.07
CA PRO A 217 -7.11 19.81 -1.33
C PRO A 217 -6.20 21.02 -1.53
N ALA A 218 -5.02 21.02 -0.89
CA ALA A 218 -4.03 22.07 -1.04
C ALA A 218 -3.21 21.97 -2.35
N HIS A 219 -3.06 20.77 -2.91
CA HIS A 219 -2.21 20.47 -4.07
C HIS A 219 -2.85 19.37 -4.93
N CYS A 220 -3.74 19.74 -5.86
CA CYS A 220 -4.49 18.77 -6.68
C CYS A 220 -3.61 17.89 -7.59
N ASP A 221 -2.33 18.23 -7.76
CA ASP A 221 -1.32 17.47 -8.50
C ASP A 221 -0.64 16.38 -7.66
N LEU A 222 -0.80 16.42 -6.34
CA LEU A 222 -0.19 15.50 -5.39
C LEU A 222 -1.13 14.34 -5.00
N GLU A 223 -1.95 13.87 -5.93
CA GLU A 223 -2.83 12.73 -5.74
C GLU A 223 -2.25 11.46 -6.38
N GLY A 224 -2.57 10.31 -5.81
CA GLY A 224 -2.21 9.01 -6.36
C GLY A 224 -1.17 8.27 -5.52
N TYR A 225 -0.42 7.41 -6.17
CA TYR A 225 0.50 6.48 -5.53
C TYR A 225 1.87 6.52 -6.19
N PHE A 226 2.90 6.88 -5.44
CA PHE A 226 4.21 7.18 -6.01
C PHE A 226 5.36 6.73 -5.11
N PHE A 227 6.51 6.50 -5.73
CA PHE A 227 7.77 6.28 -5.04
C PHE A 227 8.33 7.63 -4.56
N ASP A 228 8.61 7.74 -3.26
CA ASP A 228 9.19 8.95 -2.68
C ASP A 228 10.70 9.00 -2.94
N ALA A 229 11.07 9.26 -4.20
CA ALA A 229 12.46 9.30 -4.64
C ALA A 229 13.29 10.33 -3.88
N TRP A 230 12.70 11.50 -3.61
CA TRP A 230 13.37 12.54 -2.82
C TRP A 230 13.69 12.05 -1.42
N GLY A 231 12.73 11.43 -0.72
CA GLY A 231 12.99 10.89 0.61
C GLY A 231 13.97 9.72 0.59
N ALA A 232 13.95 8.90 -0.46
CA ALA A 232 14.91 7.80 -0.61
C ALA A 232 16.35 8.33 -0.73
N THR A 233 16.55 9.39 -1.52
CA THR A 233 17.87 10.02 -1.73
C THR A 233 18.34 10.84 -0.52
N ASN A 234 17.45 11.58 0.13
CA ASN A 234 17.83 12.60 1.11
C ASN A 234 17.58 12.19 2.57
N ARG A 235 16.72 11.20 2.81
CA ARG A 235 16.29 10.76 4.15
C ARG A 235 16.34 9.24 4.31
N GLU A 236 16.93 8.52 3.35
CA GLU A 236 17.03 7.06 3.38
C GLU A 236 15.67 6.35 3.53
N THR A 237 14.56 6.97 3.09
CA THR A 237 13.21 6.40 3.28
C THR A 237 13.05 5.05 2.56
N GLY A 238 13.89 4.78 1.56
CA GLY A 238 13.92 3.48 0.88
C GLY A 238 14.53 2.33 1.68
N THR A 239 15.24 2.62 2.76
CA THR A 239 15.96 1.65 3.60
C THR A 239 15.65 1.75 5.09
N VAL A 240 15.11 2.88 5.55
CA VAL A 240 14.73 3.12 6.95
C VAL A 240 13.21 3.26 7.08
N GLU A 241 12.57 2.33 7.78
CA GLU A 241 11.11 2.25 7.91
C GLU A 241 10.50 3.49 8.58
N GLU A 242 11.11 3.97 9.67
CA GLU A 242 10.63 5.14 10.41
C GLU A 242 10.65 6.40 9.54
N GLU A 243 11.74 6.62 8.80
CA GLU A 243 11.86 7.73 7.84
C GLU A 243 10.79 7.64 6.76
N CYS A 244 10.47 6.43 6.26
CA CYS A 244 9.36 6.24 5.33
C CYS A 244 8.01 6.63 5.93
N PHE A 245 7.71 6.21 7.16
CA PHE A 245 6.43 6.52 7.80
C PHE A 245 6.29 8.00 8.14
N ASP A 246 7.39 8.68 8.46
CA ASP A 246 7.42 10.13 8.60
C ASP A 246 7.01 10.87 7.32
N ARG A 247 7.20 10.27 6.14
CA ARG A 247 6.75 10.85 4.87
C ARG A 247 5.25 10.87 4.73
N ALA A 248 4.53 9.87 5.27
CA ALA A 248 3.07 9.94 5.31
C ALA A 248 2.59 11.20 6.05
N ARG A 249 3.22 11.52 7.18
CA ARG A 249 2.92 12.74 7.94
C ARG A 249 3.29 13.99 7.16
N TYR A 250 4.48 14.03 6.54
CA TYR A 250 4.91 15.16 5.71
C TYR A 250 3.87 15.47 4.62
N TYR A 251 3.50 14.46 3.83
CA TYR A 251 2.55 14.64 2.72
C TYR A 251 1.15 14.97 3.21
N TRP A 252 0.69 14.36 4.30
CA TRP A 252 -0.59 14.70 4.92
C TRP A 252 -0.65 16.17 5.37
N THR A 253 0.41 16.65 6.04
CA THR A 253 0.52 18.06 6.43
C THR A 253 0.57 18.98 5.22
N HIS A 254 1.32 18.60 4.17
CA HIS A 254 1.38 19.35 2.93
C HIS A 254 0.01 19.44 2.23
N CYS A 255 -0.81 18.40 2.34
CA CYS A 255 -2.17 18.37 1.84
C CYS A 255 -3.20 19.12 2.70
N GLY A 256 -2.77 19.81 3.76
CA GLY A 256 -3.67 20.60 4.63
C GLY A 256 -4.17 19.88 5.88
N SER A 257 -3.65 18.67 6.17
CA SER A 257 -3.96 17.92 7.40
C SER A 257 -5.45 17.57 7.57
N HIS A 258 -6.13 17.25 6.47
CA HIS A 258 -7.56 16.94 6.52
C HIS A 258 -7.81 15.48 6.87
N SER A 259 -8.72 15.23 7.82
CA SER A 259 -9.10 13.88 8.26
C SER A 259 -9.83 13.04 7.21
N ASN A 260 -10.27 13.66 6.10
CA ASN A 260 -10.89 13.00 4.95
C ASN A 260 -9.91 12.82 3.78
N ALA A 261 -8.64 13.16 3.97
CA ALA A 261 -7.57 13.07 2.99
C ALA A 261 -6.37 12.27 3.57
N PRO A 262 -6.58 11.03 4.02
CA PRO A 262 -5.53 10.26 4.68
C PRO A 262 -4.39 9.97 3.70
N VAL A 263 -3.18 9.98 4.23
CA VAL A 263 -1.96 9.60 3.49
C VAL A 263 -1.38 8.34 4.09
N THR A 264 -1.04 7.38 3.23
CA THR A 264 -0.43 6.12 3.65
C THR A 264 0.97 5.98 3.08
N ALA A 265 1.96 5.74 3.93
CA ALA A 265 3.29 5.30 3.51
C ALA A 265 3.38 3.78 3.58
N TYR A 266 4.05 3.18 2.61
CA TYR A 266 4.29 1.75 2.47
C TYR A 266 5.80 1.53 2.43
N PHE A 267 6.33 0.96 3.50
CA PHE A 267 7.71 0.55 3.55
C PHE A 267 7.82 -0.87 2.99
N ARG A 268 8.08 -0.95 1.68
CA ARG A 268 8.06 -2.21 0.93
C ARG A 268 9.12 -3.22 1.35
N PRO A 269 10.32 -2.86 1.85
CA PRO A 269 11.29 -3.87 2.25
C PRO A 269 10.78 -4.82 3.34
N HIS A 270 9.93 -4.32 4.24
CA HIS A 270 9.26 -5.12 5.27
C HIS A 270 7.79 -5.43 4.95
N ALA A 271 7.27 -4.87 3.85
CA ALA A 271 5.87 -4.93 3.46
C ALA A 271 4.92 -4.45 4.57
N THR A 272 5.32 -3.36 5.23
CA THR A 272 4.60 -2.67 6.31
C THR A 272 4.04 -1.35 5.78
N SER A 273 3.04 -0.79 6.46
CA SER A 273 2.43 0.49 6.08
C SER A 273 1.97 1.27 7.29
N HIS A 274 1.93 2.59 7.15
CA HIS A 274 1.44 3.52 8.17
C HIS A 274 0.54 4.58 7.51
N THR A 275 -0.67 4.74 8.04
CA THR A 275 -1.64 5.74 7.57
C THR A 275 -1.78 6.84 8.61
N VAL A 276 -1.66 8.09 8.15
CA VAL A 276 -1.93 9.29 8.93
C VAL A 276 -3.32 9.82 8.55
N PRO A 277 -4.19 10.14 9.54
CA PRO A 277 -5.61 10.42 9.32
C PRO A 277 -5.87 11.80 8.71
#